data_AF-A0A2E1X2K8-F1
#
_entry.id   AF-A0A2E1X2K8-F1
#
_cell.length_a   1.000
_cell.length_b   1.000
_cell.length_c   1.000
_cell.angle_alpha   90.00
_cell.angle_beta   90.00
_cell.angle_gamma   90.00
#
_symmetry.space_group_name_H-M   'P 1'
#
loop_
_entity.id
_entity.type
_entity.pdbx_description
1 polymer ?
#
loop_
_entity_poly.entity_id
_entity_poly.type
_entity_poly.pdbx_seq_one_letter_code
_entity_poly.pdbx_strand_id
1 'polypeptide(L)'
;MSDIFKNYKSLLSVFSILFLTNFIFADPTDGCELGANELFVTQSGDVLYNSAADIGGFQWTVDGATVTATSGGDAAAAGFTVQAAGTTVLGFSFTGGVVPAGCGTLTQMTLSGEATGLSGIVFSDASGNALDFSYYVPSDDTGGDDGGDGGVADACDLPSNTIYLDGGDVWYNVDTDVGG
;
A
#
# COMPACT_ATOMS: atom_id res chain seq x y z
N MET A 1 46.60 -50.04 0.56
CA MET A 1 45.89 -49.09 1.45
C MET A 1 44.85 -48.41 0.57
N SER A 2 43.68 -49.02 0.38
CA SER A 2 42.42 -48.81 1.14
C SER A 2 41.97 -47.34 1.02
N ASP A 3 40.78 -46.93 0.59
CA ASP A 3 39.50 -47.62 0.33
C ASP A 3 38.65 -46.86 -0.71
N ILE A 4 37.72 -47.59 -1.33
CA ILE A 4 36.58 -47.15 -2.15
C ILE A 4 35.39 -46.83 -1.23
N PHE A 5 34.70 -45.69 -1.39
CA PHE A 5 33.25 -45.50 -1.15
C PHE A 5 32.76 -44.36 -2.06
N LYS A 6 31.98 -44.67 -3.13
CA LYS A 6 30.51 -44.58 -3.21
C LYS A 6 29.99 -43.13 -3.08
N ASN A 7 29.05 -42.59 -3.85
CA ASN A 7 28.17 -43.08 -4.91
C ASN A 7 27.25 -41.88 -5.27
N TYR A 8 26.88 -41.76 -6.55
CA TYR A 8 26.04 -40.78 -7.22
C TYR A 8 24.79 -40.32 -6.43
N LYS A 9 24.75 -39.05 -6.02
CA LYS A 9 23.53 -38.40 -5.52
C LYS A 9 23.02 -37.38 -6.53
N SER A 10 22.06 -37.87 -7.33
CA SER A 10 20.87 -37.16 -7.81
C SER A 10 21.05 -36.03 -8.83
N LEU A 11 20.86 -36.39 -10.11
CA LEU A 11 20.18 -35.53 -11.08
C LEU A 11 18.76 -35.24 -10.55
N LEU A 12 18.57 -34.13 -9.84
CA LEU A 12 17.27 -33.57 -9.54
C LEU A 12 17.11 -32.30 -10.36
N SER A 13 16.40 -32.45 -11.47
CA SER A 13 15.58 -31.46 -12.17
C SER A 13 15.96 -29.99 -11.94
N VAL A 14 16.68 -29.43 -12.91
CA VAL A 14 16.74 -27.98 -13.16
C VAL A 14 15.36 -27.53 -13.64
N PHE A 15 14.40 -27.45 -12.71
CA PHE A 15 13.07 -26.89 -12.95
C PHE A 15 12.51 -26.20 -11.70
N SER A 16 13.38 -25.82 -10.77
CA SER A 16 12.95 -25.18 -9.52
C SER A 16 13.89 -24.05 -9.17
N ILE A 17 13.31 -22.87 -9.03
CA ILE A 17 13.86 -21.65 -8.41
C ILE A 17 14.77 -20.82 -9.34
N LEU A 18 14.13 -20.15 -10.30
CA LEU A 18 14.48 -18.77 -10.62
C LEU A 18 13.19 -17.96 -10.77
N PHE A 19 12.44 -17.86 -9.68
CA PHE A 19 11.52 -16.75 -9.53
C PHE A 19 12.35 -15.63 -8.89
N LEU A 20 12.90 -14.73 -9.71
CA LEU A 20 13.21 -13.39 -9.23
C LEU A 20 11.85 -12.77 -8.88
N THR A 21 11.36 -13.01 -7.68
CA THR A 21 10.43 -12.04 -7.09
C THR A 21 11.25 -10.79 -6.85
N ASN A 22 11.23 -9.87 -7.82
CA ASN A 22 11.29 -8.48 -7.45
C ASN A 22 10.22 -8.33 -6.36
N PHE A 23 10.62 -8.05 -5.12
CA PHE A 23 9.69 -7.54 -4.13
C PHE A 23 9.31 -6.14 -4.59
N ILE A 24 8.40 -6.07 -5.56
CA ILE A 24 7.63 -4.88 -5.83
C ILE A 24 6.52 -4.95 -4.78
N PHE A 25 6.51 -4.01 -3.84
CA PHE A 25 5.32 -3.79 -3.01
C PHE A 25 4.16 -3.54 -3.98
N ALA A 26 3.26 -4.52 -4.08
CA ALA A 26 2.13 -4.42 -4.98
C ALA A 26 1.07 -3.51 -4.35
N ASP A 27 0.43 -2.71 -5.17
CA ASP A 27 -0.78 -1.99 -4.78
C ASP A 27 -1.82 -2.98 -4.20
N PRO A 28 -2.62 -2.57 -3.20
CA PRO A 28 -3.70 -3.39 -2.68
C PRO A 28 -4.60 -3.89 -3.81
N THR A 29 -4.80 -5.20 -3.86
CA THR A 29 -5.65 -5.87 -4.85
C THR A 29 -7.06 -6.12 -4.33
N ASP A 30 -7.22 -6.11 -3.00
CA ASP A 30 -8.49 -6.29 -2.33
C ASP A 30 -8.63 -5.33 -1.13
N GLY A 31 -9.85 -4.88 -0.85
CA GLY A 31 -10.11 -3.96 0.26
C GLY A 31 -9.71 -4.54 1.61
N CYS A 32 -9.70 -5.86 1.78
CA CYS A 32 -9.34 -6.51 3.03
C CYS A 32 -7.82 -6.51 3.31
N GLU A 33 -7.01 -6.04 2.35
CA GLU A 33 -5.58 -5.78 2.56
C GLU A 33 -5.32 -4.39 3.17
N LEU A 34 -6.33 -3.52 3.18
CA LEU A 34 -6.25 -2.18 3.76
C LEU A 34 -6.38 -2.21 5.29
N GLY A 35 -5.82 -1.20 5.94
CA GLY A 35 -6.05 -0.91 7.35
C GLY A 35 -7.50 -0.52 7.65
N ALA A 36 -7.85 -0.46 8.93
CA ALA A 36 -9.20 -0.09 9.32
C ALA A 36 -9.52 1.37 8.95
N ASN A 37 -10.67 1.57 8.30
CA ASN A 37 -11.14 2.85 7.76
C ASN A 37 -10.19 3.45 6.72
N GLU A 38 -9.70 2.61 5.81
CA GLU A 38 -8.87 3.07 4.70
C GLU A 38 -9.57 2.90 3.35
N LEU A 39 -9.12 3.72 2.39
CA LEU A 39 -9.56 3.71 1.00
C LEU A 39 -8.37 3.64 0.06
N PHE A 40 -8.54 2.95 -1.05
CA PHE A 40 -7.57 2.94 -2.14
C PHE A 40 -8.29 3.03 -3.48
N VAL A 41 -7.75 3.79 -4.42
CA VAL A 41 -8.23 3.77 -5.81
C VAL A 41 -7.26 2.98 -6.66
N THR A 42 -7.74 1.92 -7.29
CA THR A 42 -6.93 1.12 -8.20
C THR A 42 -6.75 1.86 -9.53
N GLN A 43 -5.76 1.43 -10.32
CA GLN A 43 -5.58 1.93 -11.69
C GLN A 43 -6.76 1.59 -12.62
N SER A 44 -7.57 0.57 -12.30
CA SER A 44 -8.82 0.26 -13.02
C SER A 44 -9.98 1.18 -12.65
N GLY A 45 -9.82 2.05 -11.64
CA GLY A 45 -10.86 2.93 -11.13
C GLY A 45 -11.78 2.30 -10.08
N ASP A 46 -11.41 1.15 -9.53
CA ASP A 46 -12.13 0.54 -8.42
C ASP A 46 -11.74 1.25 -7.12
N VAL A 47 -12.74 1.60 -6.29
CA VAL A 47 -12.51 2.15 -4.95
C VAL A 47 -12.61 1.01 -3.96
N LEU A 48 -11.47 0.59 -3.44
CA LEU A 48 -11.38 -0.40 -2.37
C LEU A 48 -11.57 0.30 -1.02
N TYR A 49 -12.18 -0.41 -0.07
CA TYR A 49 -12.38 0.08 1.28
C TYR A 49 -12.23 -1.03 2.31
N ASN A 50 -11.88 -0.63 3.53
CA ASN A 50 -12.07 -1.42 4.73
C ASN A 50 -12.66 -0.52 5.81
N SER A 51 -13.86 -0.84 6.29
CA SER A 51 -14.59 -0.06 7.27
C SER A 51 -14.82 -0.85 8.55
N ALA A 52 -14.51 -0.24 9.69
CA ALA A 52 -14.84 -0.78 11.01
C ALA A 52 -16.31 -0.53 11.41
N ALA A 53 -17.05 0.29 10.66
CA ALA A 53 -18.42 0.69 10.95
C ALA A 53 -19.31 0.73 9.69
N ASP A 54 -20.62 0.73 9.90
CA ASP A 54 -21.58 0.87 8.80
C ASP A 54 -21.50 2.27 8.19
N ILE A 55 -21.45 2.35 6.86
CA ILE A 55 -21.33 3.59 6.10
C ILE A 55 -22.73 4.02 5.67
N GLY A 56 -23.16 5.21 6.09
CA GLY A 56 -24.41 5.86 5.69
C GLY A 56 -24.26 6.87 4.55
N GLY A 57 -23.04 7.35 4.30
CA GLY A 57 -22.74 8.28 3.21
C GLY A 57 -21.25 8.50 3.03
N PHE A 58 -20.85 8.93 1.84
CA PHE A 58 -19.46 9.23 1.52
C PHE A 58 -19.31 10.33 0.47
N GLN A 59 -18.18 11.03 0.53
CA GLN A 59 -17.72 11.97 -0.48
C GLN A 59 -16.20 11.92 -0.58
N TRP A 60 -15.67 12.12 -1.79
CA TRP A 60 -14.26 12.41 -2.00
C TRP A 60 -14.06 13.18 -3.32
N THR A 61 -12.84 13.64 -3.54
CA THR A 61 -12.33 14.17 -4.81
C THR A 61 -11.30 13.21 -5.37
N VAL A 62 -11.41 12.89 -6.66
CA VAL A 62 -10.43 12.09 -7.39
C VAL A 62 -9.33 13.03 -7.88
N ASP A 63 -8.09 12.74 -7.50
CA ASP A 63 -6.92 13.49 -7.93
C ASP A 63 -6.36 12.90 -9.24
N GLY A 64 -5.93 13.76 -10.17
CA GLY A 64 -5.31 13.34 -11.44
C GLY A 64 -6.28 12.88 -12.55
N ALA A 65 -7.53 12.55 -12.23
CA ALA A 65 -8.53 12.09 -13.19
C ALA A 65 -9.92 12.68 -12.95
N THR A 66 -10.75 12.68 -14.00
CA THR A 66 -12.20 12.97 -13.88
C THR A 66 -13.01 11.69 -13.98
N VAL A 67 -14.14 11.64 -13.28
CA VAL A 67 -15.06 10.51 -13.28
C VAL A 67 -16.17 10.74 -14.31
N THR A 68 -16.32 9.79 -15.23
CA THR A 68 -17.31 9.84 -16.32
C THR A 68 -18.53 8.97 -16.05
N ALA A 69 -18.37 7.93 -15.22
CA ALA A 69 -19.44 7.08 -14.75
C ALA A 69 -19.06 6.42 -13.42
N THR A 70 -20.06 6.03 -12.64
CA THR A 70 -19.92 5.23 -11.42
C THR A 70 -20.86 4.03 -11.49
N SER A 71 -20.45 2.89 -10.94
CA SER A 71 -21.24 1.66 -11.00
C SER A 71 -20.85 0.66 -9.92
N GLY A 72 -21.73 -0.30 -9.66
CA GLY A 72 -21.40 -1.51 -8.91
C GLY A 72 -20.89 -1.27 -7.48
N GLY A 73 -20.19 -2.30 -6.98
CA GLY A 73 -19.67 -2.33 -5.62
C GLY A 73 -20.74 -2.48 -4.54
N ASP A 74 -20.29 -2.48 -3.30
CA ASP A 74 -21.15 -2.62 -2.12
C ASP A 74 -22.10 -1.44 -1.96
N ALA A 75 -21.73 -0.25 -2.44
CA ALA A 75 -22.63 0.90 -2.47
C ALA A 75 -23.87 0.61 -3.34
N ALA A 76 -23.70 0.10 -4.56
CA ALA A 76 -24.83 -0.24 -5.41
C ALA A 76 -25.66 -1.41 -4.83
N ALA A 77 -25.01 -2.41 -4.22
CA ALA A 77 -25.69 -3.53 -3.58
C ALA A 77 -26.53 -3.08 -2.36
N ALA A 78 -26.05 -2.08 -1.61
CA ALA A 78 -26.77 -1.44 -0.51
C ALA A 78 -27.84 -0.44 -0.97
N GLY A 79 -28.01 -0.24 -2.29
CA GLY A 79 -29.00 0.67 -2.86
C GLY A 79 -28.62 2.15 -2.78
N PHE A 80 -27.33 2.46 -2.68
CA PHE A 80 -26.85 3.85 -2.70
C PHE A 80 -26.99 4.43 -4.11
N THR A 81 -27.31 5.72 -4.14
CA THR A 81 -27.12 6.56 -5.32
C THR A 81 -25.71 7.12 -5.25
N VAL A 82 -24.86 6.70 -6.19
CA VAL A 82 -23.50 7.23 -6.37
C VAL A 82 -23.51 8.15 -7.58
N GLN A 83 -23.10 9.39 -7.38
CA GLN A 83 -23.01 10.40 -8.43
C GLN A 83 -21.61 10.96 -8.49
N ALA A 84 -21.15 11.24 -9.69
CA ALA A 84 -19.92 11.95 -9.92
C ALA A 84 -20.17 13.23 -10.72
N ALA A 85 -19.46 14.29 -10.35
CA ALA A 85 -19.47 15.59 -11.03
C ALA A 85 -18.03 16.07 -11.22
N GLY A 86 -17.45 15.80 -12.40
CA GLY A 86 -16.05 16.11 -12.68
C GLY A 86 -15.14 15.20 -11.85
N THR A 87 -14.48 15.77 -10.84
CA THR A 87 -13.57 15.02 -9.94
C THR A 87 -14.24 14.62 -8.63
N THR A 88 -15.37 15.23 -8.26
CA THR A 88 -16.04 14.94 -6.99
C THR A 88 -17.01 13.77 -7.14
N VAL A 89 -16.94 12.84 -6.19
CA VAL A 89 -17.87 11.70 -6.07
C VAL A 89 -18.62 11.83 -4.76
N LEU A 90 -19.92 11.56 -4.81
CA LEU A 90 -20.84 11.58 -3.67
C LEU A 90 -21.69 10.31 -3.71
N GLY A 91 -21.77 9.60 -2.60
CA GLY A 91 -22.63 8.43 -2.44
C GLY A 91 -23.51 8.55 -1.21
N PHE A 92 -24.80 8.27 -1.38
CA PHE A 92 -25.79 8.36 -0.31
C PHE A 92 -26.99 7.45 -0.57
N SER A 93 -27.75 7.14 0.47
CA SER A 93 -29.00 6.36 0.36
C SER A 93 -30.23 7.22 0.61
N PHE A 94 -31.21 7.19 -0.28
CA PHE A 94 -32.52 7.84 -0.08
C PHE A 94 -33.44 7.07 0.87
N THR A 95 -33.16 5.79 1.12
CA THR A 95 -34.00 4.90 1.94
C THR A 95 -33.45 4.71 3.35
N GLY A 96 -32.31 5.31 3.68
CA GLY A 96 -31.60 5.08 4.93
C GLY A 96 -30.87 3.74 4.99
N GLY A 97 -30.62 3.13 3.82
CA GLY A 97 -29.75 1.95 3.73
C GLY A 97 -28.31 2.30 4.09
N VAL A 98 -27.54 1.29 4.51
CA VAL A 98 -26.12 1.41 4.86
C VAL A 98 -25.30 0.39 4.08
N VAL A 99 -24.05 0.72 3.77
CA VAL A 99 -23.05 -0.27 3.42
C VAL A 99 -22.52 -0.86 4.73
N PRO A 100 -22.69 -2.18 4.99
CA PRO A 100 -22.26 -2.78 6.25
C PRO A 100 -20.76 -2.62 6.50
N ALA A 101 -20.36 -2.60 7.77
CA ALA A 101 -18.95 -2.74 8.15
C ALA A 101 -18.32 -3.98 7.50
N GLY A 102 -17.08 -3.85 7.05
CA GLY A 102 -16.40 -4.86 6.26
C GLY A 102 -15.43 -4.26 5.25
N CYS A 103 -14.92 -5.11 4.37
CA CYS A 103 -13.94 -4.76 3.36
C CYS A 103 -14.36 -5.30 2.00
N GLY A 104 -13.95 -4.60 0.95
CA GLY A 104 -14.27 -4.96 -0.43
C GLY A 104 -14.13 -3.80 -1.40
N THR A 105 -14.93 -3.83 -2.48
CA THR A 105 -15.03 -2.74 -3.45
C THR A 105 -16.27 -1.90 -3.16
N LEU A 106 -16.06 -0.65 -2.76
CA LEU A 106 -17.15 0.27 -2.42
C LEU A 106 -17.94 0.68 -3.66
N THR A 107 -17.24 1.10 -4.71
CA THR A 107 -17.81 1.47 -6.00
C THR A 107 -16.74 1.38 -7.10
N GLN A 108 -17.17 1.29 -8.36
CA GLN A 108 -16.30 1.30 -9.52
C GLN A 108 -16.52 2.59 -10.31
N MET A 109 -15.43 3.24 -10.69
CA MET A 109 -15.44 4.50 -11.43
C MET A 109 -14.87 4.29 -12.83
N THR A 110 -15.54 4.84 -13.84
CA THR A 110 -14.94 5.00 -15.16
C THR A 110 -14.21 6.34 -15.21
N LEU A 111 -12.89 6.29 -15.32
CA LEU A 111 -12.03 7.46 -15.28
C LEU A 111 -11.68 7.97 -16.68
N SER A 112 -11.49 9.27 -16.78
CA SER A 112 -10.82 9.94 -17.88
C SER A 112 -9.56 10.61 -17.33
N GLY A 113 -8.41 9.99 -17.57
CA GLY A 113 -7.13 10.28 -16.93
C GLY A 113 -6.72 9.16 -15.96
N GLU A 114 -5.56 9.32 -15.35
CA GLU A 114 -5.01 8.38 -14.36
C GLU A 114 -5.22 8.94 -12.95
N ALA A 115 -5.92 8.21 -12.10
CA ALA A 115 -6.11 8.62 -10.71
C ALA A 115 -4.78 8.47 -9.95
N THR A 116 -4.38 9.54 -9.25
CA THR A 116 -3.17 9.53 -8.40
C THR A 116 -3.49 9.38 -6.92
N GLY A 117 -4.76 9.51 -6.55
CA GLY A 117 -5.22 9.41 -5.18
C GLY A 117 -6.63 9.96 -4.99
N LEU A 118 -7.09 9.91 -3.74
CA LEU A 118 -8.35 10.50 -3.30
C LEU A 118 -8.08 11.55 -2.23
N SER A 119 -8.68 12.73 -2.38
CA SER A 119 -8.58 13.85 -1.44
C SER A 119 -9.96 14.31 -0.96
N GLY A 120 -10.00 15.11 0.12
CA GLY A 120 -11.27 15.62 0.65
C GLY A 120 -12.25 14.52 1.06
N ILE A 121 -11.72 13.42 1.61
CA ILE A 121 -12.46 12.24 2.02
C ILE A 121 -13.36 12.59 3.21
N VAL A 122 -14.65 12.27 3.08
CA VAL A 122 -15.66 12.43 4.13
C VAL A 122 -16.53 11.19 4.12
N PHE A 123 -16.60 10.50 5.26
CA PHE A 123 -17.51 9.37 5.46
C PHE A 123 -18.40 9.66 6.66
N SER A 124 -19.62 9.14 6.64
CA SER A 124 -20.54 9.23 7.76
C SER A 124 -21.27 7.93 8.01
N ASP A 125 -21.71 7.71 9.24
CA ASP A 125 -22.67 6.66 9.58
C ASP A 125 -24.10 7.05 9.17
N ALA A 126 -25.07 6.18 9.43
CA ALA A 126 -26.49 6.42 9.12
C ALA A 126 -27.13 7.58 9.91
N SER A 127 -26.52 7.99 11.03
CA SER A 127 -26.97 9.12 11.86
C SER A 127 -26.29 10.43 11.48
N GLY A 128 -25.36 10.41 10.52
CA GLY A 128 -24.58 11.57 10.09
C GLY A 128 -23.37 11.86 10.97
N ASN A 129 -22.97 10.95 11.86
CA ASN A 129 -21.71 11.09 12.58
C ASN A 129 -20.55 10.79 11.64
N ALA A 130 -19.47 11.57 11.73
CA ALA A 130 -18.29 11.37 10.88
C ALA A 130 -17.59 10.04 11.21
N LEU A 131 -17.20 9.32 10.16
CA LEU A 131 -16.27 8.19 10.23
C LEU A 131 -14.91 8.68 9.73
N ASP A 132 -13.87 8.47 10.53
CA ASP A 132 -12.52 8.92 10.20
C ASP A 132 -11.89 7.93 9.21
N PHE A 133 -11.80 8.35 7.95
CA PHE A 133 -11.25 7.57 6.85
C PHE A 133 -10.01 8.24 6.28
N SER A 134 -8.98 7.44 6.01
CA SER A 134 -7.75 7.87 5.35
C SER A 134 -7.55 7.20 3.99
N TYR A 135 -6.81 7.88 3.11
CA TYR A 135 -6.33 7.26 1.87
C TYR A 135 -5.11 6.40 2.17
N TYR A 136 -5.11 5.17 1.68
CA TYR A 136 -3.95 4.29 1.74
C TYR A 136 -2.85 4.86 0.84
N VAL A 137 -1.71 5.14 1.45
CA VAL A 137 -0.49 5.48 0.74
C VAL A 137 0.42 4.26 0.85
N PRO A 138 0.82 3.64 -0.27
CA PRO A 138 1.82 2.59 -0.23
C PRO A 138 3.05 3.16 0.48
N SER A 139 3.54 2.45 1.50
CA SER A 139 4.83 2.78 2.09
C SER A 139 5.86 2.73 0.97
N ASP A 140 6.31 3.88 0.51
CA ASP A 140 7.60 3.94 -0.13
C ASP A 140 8.58 3.62 1.00
N ASP A 141 9.18 2.44 0.97
CA ASP A 141 10.30 2.09 1.84
C ASP A 141 11.54 2.95 1.51
N THR A 142 11.37 4.26 1.44
CA THR A 142 12.40 5.28 1.63
C THR A 142 12.33 5.90 3.03
N GLY A 143 11.30 5.54 3.82
CA GLY A 143 11.24 5.80 5.26
C GLY A 143 12.08 4.79 6.03
N GLY A 144 13.34 5.14 6.28
CA GLY A 144 14.11 4.53 7.35
C GLY A 144 13.38 4.69 8.68
N ASP A 145 13.14 3.56 9.36
CA ASP A 145 12.87 3.48 10.79
C ASP A 145 13.77 2.38 11.34
N ASP A 146 15.00 2.74 11.68
CA ASP A 146 15.46 2.81 13.07
C ASP A 146 14.86 1.74 14.00
N GLY A 147 15.06 0.48 13.65
CA GLY A 147 14.40 -0.64 14.32
C GLY A 147 15.22 -1.91 14.50
N GLY A 148 16.55 -1.85 14.52
CA GLY A 148 17.38 -2.89 15.14
C GLY A 148 17.95 -3.96 14.22
N ASP A 149 18.97 -3.60 13.45
CA ASP A 149 20.16 -4.43 13.32
C ASP A 149 21.35 -3.47 13.34
N GLY A 150 22.48 -3.87 13.92
CA GLY A 150 23.66 -3.04 14.14
C GLY A 150 24.42 -2.69 12.86
N GLY A 151 23.71 -2.41 11.77
CA GLY A 151 24.25 -1.87 10.54
C GLY A 151 24.60 -0.41 10.75
N VAL A 152 25.87 -0.10 10.55
CA VAL A 152 26.36 1.28 10.54
C VAL A 152 25.72 1.99 9.35
N ALA A 153 24.81 2.93 9.60
CA ALA A 153 24.09 3.64 8.55
C ALA A 153 24.95 4.73 7.92
N ASP A 154 25.86 5.31 8.71
CA ASP A 154 26.87 6.28 8.28
C ASP A 154 28.25 5.95 8.88
N ALA A 155 29.32 6.39 8.22
CA ALA A 155 30.67 6.41 8.77
C ALA A 155 30.74 7.19 10.10
N CYS A 156 29.89 8.21 10.29
CA CYS A 156 29.79 8.95 11.56
C CYS A 156 29.26 8.11 12.74
N ASP A 157 28.56 7.00 12.48
CA ASP A 157 28.07 6.07 13.51
C ASP A 157 29.13 5.07 13.97
N LEU A 158 30.28 5.01 13.28
CA LEU A 158 31.41 4.19 13.69
C LEU A 158 32.03 4.75 14.98
N PRO A 159 32.53 3.91 15.89
CA PRO A 159 33.31 4.39 17.03
C PRO A 159 34.54 5.18 16.56
N SER A 160 34.96 6.19 17.33
CA SER A 160 36.17 6.98 17.04
C SER A 160 37.40 6.09 16.85
N ASN A 161 38.21 6.39 15.84
CA ASN A 161 39.37 5.65 15.38
C ASN A 161 39.07 4.21 14.90
N THR A 162 37.94 4.04 14.21
CA THR A 162 37.52 2.76 13.62
C THR A 162 37.51 2.84 12.10
N ILE A 163 37.89 1.73 11.46
CA ILE A 163 37.81 1.52 10.01
C ILE A 163 36.82 0.38 9.75
N TYR A 164 35.88 0.60 8.83
CA TYR A 164 34.86 -0.36 8.43
C TYR A 164 34.89 -0.55 6.91
N LEU A 165 34.64 -1.78 6.45
CA LEU A 165 34.62 -2.12 5.03
C LEU A 165 33.21 -2.55 4.66
N ASP A 166 32.57 -1.81 3.76
CA ASP A 166 31.26 -2.13 3.23
C ASP A 166 31.28 -2.13 1.71
N GLY A 167 30.83 -3.22 1.08
CA GLY A 167 30.63 -3.26 -0.37
C GLY A 167 31.83 -2.95 -1.27
N GLY A 168 33.04 -2.77 -0.74
CA GLY A 168 34.23 -2.31 -1.47
C GLY A 168 34.68 -0.89 -1.13
N ASP A 169 33.90 -0.15 -0.35
CA ASP A 169 34.24 1.15 0.20
C ASP A 169 34.88 1.03 1.59
N VAL A 170 35.73 2.00 1.93
CA VAL A 170 36.40 2.09 3.24
C VAL A 170 35.84 3.28 3.99
N TRP A 171 35.13 3.02 5.09
CA TRP A 171 34.61 4.05 5.98
C TRP A 171 35.53 4.18 7.18
N TYR A 172 35.78 5.41 7.61
CA TYR A 172 36.59 5.68 8.78
C TYR A 172 35.99 6.82 9.60
N ASN A 173 35.99 6.68 10.92
CA ASN A 173 35.71 7.76 11.85
C ASN A 173 36.96 8.02 12.67
N VAL A 174 37.58 9.18 12.52
CA VAL A 174 38.78 9.58 13.27
C VAL A 174 38.55 10.93 13.90
N ASP A 175 39.10 11.12 15.10
CA ASP A 175 39.00 12.36 15.87
C ASP A 175 40.10 13.38 15.53
N THR A 176 40.85 13.12 14.46
CA THR A 176 41.97 13.95 14.00
C THR A 176 41.91 14.13 12.49
N ASP A 177 42.38 15.28 12.00
CA ASP A 177 42.40 15.56 10.57
C ASP A 177 43.27 14.53 9.82
N VAL A 178 42.70 13.86 8.81
CA VAL A 178 43.45 12.98 7.92
C VAL A 178 44.19 13.83 6.91
N GLY A 179 45.46 14.13 7.20
CA GLY A 179 46.36 14.81 6.28
C GLY A 179 46.85 13.89 5.16
N GLY A 180 46.87 14.41 3.93
CA GLY A 180 47.53 13.82 2.76
C GLY A 180 48.73 14.64 2.32
#